data_AF-A0A392Q420-F1
#
_entry.id   AF-A0A392Q420-F1
#
_cell.length_a   1.000
_cell.length_b   1.000
_cell.length_c   1.000
_cell.angle_alpha   90.00
_cell.angle_beta   90.00
_cell.angle_gamma   90.00
#
_symmetry.space_group_name_H-M   'P 1'
#
loop_
_entity.id
_entity.type
_entity.pdbx_description
1 polymer ?
#
loop_
_entity_poly.entity_id
_entity_poly.type
_entity_poly.pdbx_seq_one_letter_code
_entity_poly.pdbx_strand_id
1 'polypeptide(L)'
;ALGVRDLSYRLAFIANSVQICDGRREIDIRNRKKDSDEDDQQFTEQELDEVQRMRNTPDFFTKLVESVAPTIFGHQDIKRAILLMLMSGVHKSTHEGISLRGDINVCIVGDPSCAKSQFLKYY
;
A
#
# COMPACT_ATOMS: atom_id res chain seq x y z
N ALA A 1 -15.96 61.59 -15.77
CA ALA A 1 -16.71 60.33 -15.97
C ALA A 1 -15.96 59.21 -15.25
N LEU A 2 -16.50 58.70 -14.14
CA LEU A 2 -15.94 57.57 -13.42
C LEU A 2 -16.30 56.31 -14.22
N GLY A 3 -15.29 55.65 -14.80
CA GLY A 3 -15.49 54.51 -15.69
C GLY A 3 -16.07 53.31 -14.95
N VAL A 4 -17.28 52.90 -15.33
CA VAL A 4 -17.89 51.65 -14.88
C VAL A 4 -17.17 50.51 -15.60
N ARG A 5 -16.38 49.72 -14.88
CA ARG A 5 -15.76 48.50 -15.39
C ARG A 5 -16.55 47.29 -14.88
N ASP A 6 -16.92 46.42 -15.81
CA ASP A 6 -17.53 45.14 -15.48
C ASP A 6 -16.52 44.28 -14.70
N LEU A 7 -16.90 43.81 -13.52
CA LEU A 7 -16.02 43.03 -12.64
C LEU A 7 -16.36 41.54 -12.76
N SER A 8 -15.57 40.84 -13.58
CA SER A 8 -15.59 39.38 -13.66
C SER A 8 -14.70 38.79 -12.57
N TYR A 9 -15.29 38.10 -11.60
CA TYR A 9 -14.55 37.36 -10.58
C TYR A 9 -14.32 35.91 -11.00
N ARG A 10 -13.18 35.36 -10.59
CA ARG A 10 -12.87 33.93 -10.68
C ARG A 10 -12.48 33.43 -9.30
N LEU A 11 -12.92 32.24 -8.94
CA LEU A 11 -12.55 31.62 -7.68
C LEU A 11 -11.06 31.27 -7.71
N ALA A 12 -10.34 31.63 -6.67
CA ALA A 12 -8.95 31.22 -6.46
C ALA A 12 -8.80 30.66 -5.04
N PHE A 13 -8.07 29.55 -4.91
CA PHE A 13 -7.68 28.99 -3.63
C PHE A 13 -6.26 29.43 -3.29
N ILE A 14 -6.07 29.91 -2.06
CA ILE A 14 -4.76 30.22 -1.49
C ILE A 14 -4.61 29.35 -0.25
N ALA A 15 -3.53 28.59 -0.18
CA ALA A 15 -3.20 27.77 0.98
C ALA A 15 -2.10 28.45 1.79
N ASN A 16 -2.26 28.49 3.11
CA ASN A 16 -1.24 28.99 4.05
C ASN A 16 -0.34 27.87 4.59
N SER A 17 -0.79 26.62 4.52
CA SER A 17 0.00 25.45 4.91
C SER A 17 -0.40 24.25 4.06
N VAL A 18 0.58 23.39 3.76
CA VAL A 18 0.37 22.13 3.06
C VAL A 18 0.99 21.05 3.93
N GLN A 19 0.17 20.08 4.31
CA GLN A 19 0.64 18.84 4.90
C GLN A 19 0.36 17.73 3.89
N ILE A 20 1.40 16.98 3.54
CA ILE A 20 1.25 15.80 2.71
C ILE A 20 0.69 14.71 3.61
N CYS A 21 -0.64 14.59 3.64
CA CYS A 21 -1.34 13.56 4.41
C CYS A 21 -1.57 12.28 3.59
N ASP A 22 -1.24 12.29 2.30
CA ASP A 22 -1.31 11.07 1.50
C ASP A 22 -0.21 10.13 2.01
N GLY A 23 -0.64 9.09 2.71
CA GLY A 23 0.21 8.00 3.20
C GLY A 23 0.91 7.23 2.08
N ARG A 24 0.71 7.63 0.81
CA ARG A 24 1.76 7.57 -0.20
C ARG A 24 2.94 8.45 0.22
N ARG A 25 3.62 8.05 1.32
CA ARG A 25 5.08 7.99 1.27
C ARG A 25 5.38 7.44 -0.12
N GLU A 26 6.26 8.06 -0.89
CA GLU A 26 6.98 7.26 -1.86
C GLU A 26 7.60 6.13 -1.02
N ILE A 27 6.90 5.00 -0.95
CA ILE A 27 7.50 3.72 -0.62
C ILE A 27 8.34 3.46 -1.85
N ASP A 28 9.41 4.24 -2.00
CA ASP A 28 10.42 3.95 -2.96
C ASP A 28 11.11 2.73 -2.37
N ILE A 29 10.58 1.57 -2.75
CA ILE A 29 11.14 0.26 -2.44
C ILE A 29 12.63 0.22 -2.88
N ARG A 30 13.08 1.17 -3.72
CA ARG A 30 14.43 1.30 -4.25
C ARG A 30 15.30 2.34 -3.51
N ASN A 31 14.76 3.16 -2.59
CA ASN A 31 15.57 4.22 -1.97
C ASN A 31 16.43 3.69 -0.82
N ARG A 32 17.72 3.59 -1.11
CA ARG A 32 18.80 2.97 -0.33
C ARG A 32 19.40 3.88 0.76
N LYS A 33 18.73 4.95 1.22
CA LYS A 33 19.31 5.89 2.20
C LYS A 33 18.30 6.45 3.20
N LYS A 34 18.03 5.69 4.26
CA LYS A 34 18.07 6.14 5.66
C LYS A 34 17.95 4.92 6.60
N ASP A 35 19.05 4.17 6.76
CA ASP A 35 19.31 3.38 7.98
C ASP A 35 19.77 4.34 9.10
N SER A 36 19.01 5.42 9.27
CA SER A 36 19.22 6.45 10.28
C SER A 36 17.84 6.90 10.68
N ASP A 37 17.40 6.40 11.83
CA ASP A 37 16.46 7.00 12.78
C ASP A 37 15.67 8.18 12.18
N GLU A 38 14.36 7.99 11.91
CA GLU A 38 13.29 9.01 11.74
C GLU A 38 12.25 8.56 10.71
N ASP A 39 11.46 7.58 11.11
CA ASP A 39 10.00 7.72 11.16
C ASP A 39 9.50 6.50 11.97
N ASP A 40 9.91 6.44 13.24
CA ASP A 40 9.25 5.58 14.21
C ASP A 40 7.82 6.10 14.30
N GLN A 41 6.94 5.54 13.46
CA GLN A 41 5.52 5.51 13.75
C GLN A 41 5.44 4.81 15.11
N GLN A 42 5.48 5.59 16.20
CA GLN A 42 5.39 5.06 17.54
C GLN A 42 3.99 4.49 17.66
N PHE A 43 3.87 3.18 17.42
CA PHE A 43 2.67 2.44 17.70
C PHE A 43 2.34 2.70 19.17
N THR A 44 1.08 3.03 19.40
CA THR A 44 0.54 3.08 20.75
C THR A 44 0.71 1.70 21.41
N GLU A 45 0.76 1.68 22.74
CA GLU A 45 0.88 0.43 23.50
C GLU A 45 -0.27 -0.55 23.17
N GLN A 46 -1.46 -0.01 22.86
CA GLN A 46 -2.63 -0.76 22.42
C GLN A 46 -2.43 -1.40 21.05
N GLU A 47 -1.88 -0.67 20.07
CA GLU A 47 -1.59 -1.21 18.73
C GLU A 47 -0.52 -2.29 18.79
N LEU A 48 0.52 -2.11 19.62
CA LEU A 48 1.55 -3.12 19.83
C LEU A 48 0.96 -4.41 20.41
N ASP A 49 0.10 -4.30 21.42
CA ASP A 49 -0.57 -5.45 22.01
C ASP A 49 -1.52 -6.14 21.01
N GLU A 50 -2.23 -5.37 20.17
CA GLU A 50 -3.07 -5.93 19.11
C GLU A 50 -2.23 -6.69 18.06
N VAL A 51 -1.11 -6.13 17.62
CA VAL A 51 -0.18 -6.80 16.68
C VAL A 51 0.36 -8.09 17.30
N GLN A 52 0.73 -8.07 18.58
CA GLN A 52 1.18 -9.27 19.29
C GLN A 52 0.08 -10.32 19.37
N ARG A 53 -1.17 -9.92 19.67
CA ARG A 53 -2.33 -10.82 19.68
C ARG A 53 -2.59 -11.44 18.31
N MET A 54 -2.56 -10.63 17.25
CA MET A 54 -2.71 -11.11 15.86
C MET A 54 -1.61 -12.13 15.51
N ARG A 55 -0.35 -11.81 15.78
CA ARG A 55 0.79 -12.71 15.53
C ARG A 55 0.64 -14.06 16.23
N ASN A 56 0.12 -14.07 17.45
CA ASN A 56 -0.01 -15.28 18.27
C ASN A 56 -1.30 -16.08 17.96
N THR A 57 -2.12 -15.66 17.00
CA THR A 57 -3.35 -16.37 16.62
C THR A 57 -3.02 -17.68 15.90
N PRO A 58 -3.66 -18.82 16.24
CA PRO A 58 -3.46 -20.07 15.51
C PRO A 58 -3.91 -19.92 14.06
N ASP A 59 -3.18 -20.56 13.14
CA ASP A 59 -3.39 -20.49 11.69
C ASP A 59 -3.44 -19.05 11.14
N PHE A 60 -2.68 -18.13 11.75
CA PHE A 60 -2.62 -16.71 11.38
C PHE A 60 -2.49 -16.47 9.88
N PHE A 61 -1.60 -17.22 9.21
CA PHE A 61 -1.41 -17.09 7.76
C PHE A 61 -2.69 -17.39 6.98
N THR A 62 -3.40 -18.46 7.31
CA THR A 62 -4.67 -18.80 6.67
C THR A 62 -5.72 -17.73 6.93
N LYS A 63 -5.79 -17.20 8.15
CA LYS A 63 -6.70 -16.10 8.49
C LYS A 63 -6.40 -14.82 7.71
N LEU A 64 -5.12 -14.48 7.50
CA LEU A 64 -4.74 -13.37 6.62
C LEU A 64 -5.14 -13.61 5.17
N VAL A 65 -4.99 -14.84 4.68
CA VAL A 65 -5.40 -15.18 3.30
C VAL A 65 -6.92 -15.04 3.16
N GLU A 66 -7.69 -15.47 4.15
CA GLU A 66 -9.14 -15.35 4.14
C GLU A 66 -9.62 -13.89 4.23
N SER A 67 -8.85 -13.03 4.89
CA SER A 67 -9.15 -11.58 4.95
C SER A 67 -8.84 -10.84 3.66
N VAL A 68 -8.08 -11.44 2.72
CA VAL A 68 -7.86 -10.90 1.38
C VAL A 68 -9.10 -11.11 0.51
N ALA A 69 -9.66 -10.00 0.01
CA ALA A 69 -10.89 -9.96 -0.79
C ALA A 69 -11.99 -10.89 -0.22
N PRO A 70 -12.50 -10.62 1.00
CA PRO A 70 -13.38 -11.53 1.73
C PRO A 70 -14.74 -11.73 1.04
N THR A 71 -15.12 -10.80 0.16
CA THR A 71 -16.33 -10.87 -0.68
C THR A 71 -16.24 -11.90 -1.81
N ILE A 72 -15.04 -12.40 -2.13
CA ILE A 72 -14.82 -13.42 -3.16
C ILE A 72 -14.65 -14.78 -2.50
N PHE A 73 -15.52 -15.72 -2.84
CA PHE A 73 -15.48 -17.09 -2.32
C PHE A 73 -14.42 -17.94 -3.05
N GLY A 74 -13.71 -18.80 -2.32
CA GLY A 74 -12.73 -19.73 -2.86
C GLY A 74 -11.40 -19.09 -3.28
N HIS A 75 -10.73 -19.69 -4.26
CA HIS A 75 -9.46 -19.24 -4.84
C HIS A 75 -8.35 -18.93 -3.80
N GLN A 76 -8.18 -19.80 -2.80
CA GLN A 76 -7.24 -19.58 -1.70
C GLN A 76 -5.80 -19.36 -2.18
N ASP A 77 -5.37 -20.04 -3.24
CA ASP A 77 -4.03 -19.87 -3.78
C ASP A 77 -3.83 -18.52 -4.49
N ILE A 78 -4.87 -17.98 -5.14
CA ILE A 78 -4.83 -16.63 -5.71
C ILE A 78 -4.75 -15.59 -4.59
N LYS A 79 -5.55 -15.75 -3.54
CA LYS A 79 -5.52 -14.86 -2.36
C LYS A 79 -4.16 -14.89 -1.67
N ARG A 80 -3.54 -16.06 -1.51
CA ARG A 80 -2.15 -16.21 -1.03
C ARG A 80 -1.16 -15.46 -1.92
N ALA A 81 -1.25 -15.62 -3.23
CA ALA A 81 -0.35 -14.95 -4.17
C ALA A 81 -0.49 -13.41 -4.08
N ILE A 82 -1.71 -12.90 -3.98
CA ILE A 82 -1.97 -11.46 -3.79
C ILE A 82 -1.42 -10.98 -2.45
N LEU A 83 -1.66 -11.71 -1.36
CA LEU A 83 -1.11 -11.38 -0.03
C LEU A 83 0.41 -11.26 -0.07
N LEU A 84 1.09 -12.23 -0.68
CA LEU A 84 2.55 -12.23 -0.80
C LEU A 84 3.05 -11.10 -1.71
N MET A 85 2.30 -10.73 -2.74
CA MET A 85 2.62 -9.59 -3.60
C MET A 85 2.53 -8.26 -2.82
N LEU A 86 1.54 -8.11 -1.94
CA LEU A 86 1.38 -6.92 -1.09
C LEU A 86 2.47 -6.80 -0.01
N MET A 87 2.87 -7.94 0.57
CA MET A 87 3.96 -7.97 1.55
C MET A 87 5.33 -7.80 0.89
N SER A 88 5.47 -8.23 -0.37
CA SER A 88 6.71 -8.17 -1.13
C SER A 88 7.87 -8.91 -0.43
N GLY A 89 9.08 -8.76 -0.96
CA GLY A 89 10.31 -9.23 -0.33
C GLY A 89 11.34 -8.10 -0.20
N VAL A 90 12.52 -8.45 0.30
CA VAL A 90 13.57 -7.47 0.61
C VAL A 90 14.48 -7.27 -0.60
N HIS A 91 14.61 -6.02 -1.05
CA HIS A 91 15.58 -5.65 -2.08
C HIS A 91 16.99 -5.68 -1.48
N LYS A 92 17.94 -6.28 -2.20
CA LYS A 92 19.32 -6.43 -1.72
C LYS A 92 20.31 -5.83 -2.70
N SER A 93 21.50 -5.49 -2.21
CA SER A 93 22.63 -5.15 -3.07
C SER A 93 23.71 -6.21 -2.92
N THR A 94 24.34 -6.60 -4.02
CA THR A 94 25.63 -7.28 -3.94
C THR A 94 26.72 -6.27 -3.57
N HIS A 95 27.87 -6.78 -3.11
CA HIS A 95 29.06 -5.95 -2.82
C HIS A 95 29.60 -5.27 -4.10
N GLU A 96 29.30 -5.83 -5.27
CA GLU A 96 29.64 -5.29 -6.59
C GLU A 96 28.66 -4.19 -7.07
N GLY A 97 27.69 -3.80 -6.24
CA GLY A 97 26.74 -2.73 -6.56
C GLY A 97 25.52 -3.16 -7.38
N ILE A 98 25.36 -4.45 -7.66
CA ILE A 98 24.20 -4.96 -8.41
C ILE A 98 22.98 -4.98 -7.49
N SER A 99 21.86 -4.41 -7.96
CA SER A 99 20.57 -4.45 -7.25
C SER A 99 19.84 -5.76 -7.53
N LEU A 100 19.48 -6.46 -6.47
CA LEU A 100 18.67 -7.68 -6.50
C LEU A 100 17.22 -7.32 -6.18
N ARG A 101 16.32 -7.79 -7.04
CA ARG A 101 14.88 -7.58 -6.92
C ARG A 101 14.33 -8.29 -5.68
N GLY A 102 13.56 -7.58 -4.85
CA GLY A 102 12.87 -8.13 -3.68
C GLY A 102 11.37 -8.35 -3.91
N ASP A 103 10.77 -7.57 -4.80
CA ASP A 103 9.35 -7.64 -5.14
C ASP A 103 9.01 -8.69 -6.19
N ILE A 104 7.75 -9.12 -6.20
CA ILE A 104 7.23 -10.14 -7.11
C ILE A 104 6.11 -9.59 -7.98
N ASN A 105 6.04 -10.04 -9.24
CA ASN A 105 4.91 -9.80 -10.12
C ASN A 105 4.04 -11.05 -10.18
N VAL A 106 2.73 -10.89 -10.04
CA VAL A 106 1.75 -11.98 -10.15
C VAL A 106 0.89 -11.76 -11.39
N CYS A 107 0.71 -12.81 -12.20
CA CYS A 107 -0.19 -12.83 -13.35
C CYS A 107 -1.35 -13.80 -13.07
N ILE A 108 -2.60 -13.33 -13.23
CA ILE A 108 -3.80 -14.14 -13.02
C ILE A 108 -4.42 -14.46 -14.39
N VAL A 109 -4.40 -15.73 -14.77
CA VAL A 109 -5.00 -16.23 -16.02
C VAL A 109 -6.06 -17.27 -15.67
N GLY A 110 -7.16 -17.28 -16.42
CA GLY A 110 -8.23 -18.27 -16.24
C GLY A 110 -9.47 -17.94 -17.07
N ASP A 111 -10.45 -18.84 -17.05
CA ASP A 111 -11.65 -18.79 -17.88
C ASP A 111 -12.53 -17.55 -17.61
N PRO A 112 -13.40 -17.15 -18.55
CA PRO A 112 -14.39 -16.11 -18.31
C PRO A 112 -15.17 -16.35 -17.01
N SER A 113 -15.57 -15.27 -16.34
CA SER A 113 -16.37 -15.32 -15.09
C SER A 113 -15.69 -15.88 -13.82
N CYS A 114 -14.38 -16.18 -13.82
CA CYS A 114 -13.65 -16.59 -12.60
C CYS A 114 -13.22 -15.43 -11.67
N ALA A 115 -14.02 -14.37 -11.53
CA ALA A 115 -13.78 -13.23 -10.63
C ALA A 115 -12.42 -12.47 -10.75
N LYS A 116 -11.59 -12.75 -11.77
CA LYS A 116 -10.25 -12.14 -11.96
C LYS A 116 -10.27 -10.61 -11.89
N SER A 117 -11.19 -9.97 -12.61
CA SER A 117 -11.35 -8.51 -12.58
C SER A 117 -11.86 -7.99 -11.23
N GLN A 118 -12.51 -8.83 -10.42
CA GLN A 118 -12.97 -8.43 -9.09
C GLN A 118 -11.81 -8.41 -8.09
N PHE A 119 -10.87 -9.36 -8.19
CA PHE A 119 -9.62 -9.30 -7.43
C PHE A 119 -8.84 -8.01 -7.72
N LEU A 120 -8.75 -7.61 -9.00
CA LEU A 120 -8.05 -6.39 -9.44
C LEU A 120 -8.80 -5.08 -9.16
N LYS A 121 -10.10 -5.11 -8.84
CA LYS A 121 -10.85 -3.92 -8.44
C LYS A 121 -10.73 -3.62 -6.95
N TYR A 122 -10.42 -4.64 -6.17
CA TYR A 122 -10.35 -4.54 -4.71
C TYR A 122 -9.02 -3.91 -4.24
N TYR A 123 -7.95 -4.08 -5.02
CA TYR A 123 -6.59 -3.60 -4.76
C TYR A 123 -6.13 -2.72 -5.91
#